data_AF-A0A7V0Y3Y5-F1
#
_entry.id   AF-A0A7V0Y3Y5-F1
#
_cell.length_a   1.000
_cell.length_b   1.000
_cell.length_c   1.000
_cell.angle_alpha   90.00
_cell.angle_beta   90.00
_cell.angle_gamma   90.00
#
_symmetry.space_group_name_H-M   'P 1'
#
loop_
_entity.id
_entity.type
_entity.pdbx_description
1 polymer ?
#
loop_
_entity_poly.entity_id
_entity_poly.type
_entity_poly.pdbx_seq_one_letter_code
_entity_poly.pdbx_strand_id
1 'polypeptide(L)' 'MLIISRKREQKIIVAGEIEITILDVGRNRVRFGIKAPKHVSIQTRLKSLPAAHASAFADLELPEPVGKV' A
#
# COMPACT_ATOMS: atom_id res chain seq x y z
N MET A 1 -4.70 -17.38 -12.08
CA MET A 1 -4.28 -17.66 -10.68
C MET A 1 -2.82 -18.10 -10.73
N LEU A 2 -1.91 -17.38 -10.06
CA LEU A 2 -0.49 -17.73 -10.00
C LEU A 2 -0.15 -18.22 -8.59
N ILE A 3 0.35 -19.44 -8.47
CA ILE A 3 0.70 -20.06 -7.19
C ILE A 3 2.22 -20.10 -7.09
N ILE A 4 2.77 -19.47 -6.05
CA ILE A 4 4.20 -19.48 -5.78
C ILE A 4 4.46 -19.83 -4.31
N SER A 5 5.31 -20.82 -4.10
CA SER A 5 5.77 -21.22 -2.77
C SER A 5 7.04 -20.44 -2.43
N ARG A 6 7.03 -19.71 -1.32
CA ARG A 6 8.15 -18.87 -0.87
C ARG A 6 8.50 -19.20 0.58
N LYS A 7 9.80 -19.10 0.92
CA LYS A 7 10.29 -19.22 2.30
C LYS A 7 10.25 -17.85 2.99
N ARG A 8 10.53 -17.84 4.30
CA ARG A 8 10.66 -16.61 5.10
C ARG A 8 11.65 -15.64 4.43
N GLU A 9 11.42 -14.34 4.58
CA GLU A 9 12.25 -13.24 4.05
C GLU A 9 12.29 -13.11 2.52
N GLN A 10 11.48 -13.88 1.79
CA GLN A 10 11.35 -13.69 0.35
C GLN A 10 10.36 -12.57 0.03
N LYS A 11 10.69 -11.82 -1.03
CA LYS A 11 9.90 -10.72 -1.56
C LYS A 11 9.23 -11.09 -2.88
N ILE A 12 8.01 -10.62 -3.05
CA ILE A 12 7.20 -10.76 -4.26
C ILE A 12 6.95 -9.34 -4.77
N ILE A 13 7.31 -9.09 -6.03
CA ILE A 13 7.06 -7.81 -6.67
C ILE A 13 5.83 -7.98 -7.56
N VAL A 14 4.80 -7.19 -7.30
CA VAL A 14 3.56 -7.14 -8.10
C VAL A 14 3.51 -5.79 -8.78
N ALA A 15 3.22 -5.78 -10.09
CA ALA A 15 3.12 -4.57 -10.90
C ALA A 15 4.38 -3.67 -10.86
N GLY A 16 5.55 -4.22 -10.52
CA GLY A 16 6.82 -3.46 -10.45
C GLY A 16 6.97 -2.54 -9.25
N GLU A 17 5.89 -2.23 -8.54
CA GLU A 17 5.86 -1.19 -7.50
C GLU A 17 5.37 -1.68 -6.14
N ILE A 18 4.68 -2.82 -6.09
CA ILE A 18 4.18 -3.40 -4.85
C ILE A 18 5.13 -4.50 -4.42
N GLU A 19 5.79 -4.32 -3.27
CA GLU A 19 6.69 -5.31 -2.69
C GLU A 19 6.03 -5.96 -1.48
N ILE A 20 5.76 -7.26 -1.59
CA ILE A 20 5.22 -8.09 -0.51
C ILE A 20 6.35 -8.94 0.05
N THR A 21 6.70 -8.73 1.31
CA THR A 21 7.75 -9.46 2.02
C THR A 21 7.14 -10.36 3.08
N ILE A 22 7.54 -11.63 3.13
CA ILE A 22 7.12 -12.55 4.19
C ILE A 22 8.02 -12.33 5.40
N LEU A 23 7.50 -11.68 6.44
CA LEU A 23 8.26 -11.36 7.65
C LEU A 23 8.40 -12.58 8.57
N ASP A 24 7.30 -13.30 8.79
CA ASP A 24 7.31 -14.49 9.64
C ASP A 24 6.18 -15.46 9.26
N VAL A 25 6.45 -16.75 9.39
CA VAL A 25 5.52 -17.84 9.10
C VAL A 25 5.39 -18.69 10.34
N GLY A 26 4.34 -18.44 11.12
CA GLY A 26 3.92 -19.29 12.22
C GLY A 26 2.98 -20.40 11.77
N ARG A 27 2.63 -21.32 12.68
CA ARG A 27 1.76 -22.47 12.39
C ARG A 27 0.34 -22.08 11.94
N ASN A 28 -0.18 -20.94 12.40
CA ASN A 28 -1.55 -20.48 12.11
C ASN A 28 -1.63 -19.01 11.67
N ARG A 29 -0.49 -18.31 11.63
CA ARG A 29 -0.44 -16.89 11.33
C ARG A 29 0.79 -16.58 10.50
N VAL A 30 0.60 -15.79 9.46
CA VAL A 30 1.68 -15.29 8.62
C VAL A 30 1.72 -13.77 8.74
N ARG A 31 2.91 -13.22 8.90
CA ARG A 31 3.16 -11.78 8.89
C ARG A 31 3.68 -11.39 7.52
N PHE A 32 2.96 -10.48 6.87
CA PHE A 32 3.36 -9.90 5.60
C PHE A 32 3.72 -8.43 5.82
N GLY A 33 4.88 -8.02 5.33
CA GLY A 33 5.21 -6.63 5.10
C GLY A 33 4.75 -6.27 3.69
N ILE A 34 3.94 -5.23 3.54
CA ILE A 34 3.49 -4.76 2.23
C ILE A 34 4.01 -3.33 2.07
N LYS A 35 4.84 -3.13 1.06
CA LYS A 35 5.33 -1.82 0.65
C LYS A 35 4.69 -1.50 -0.69
N ALA A 36 3.75 -0.55 -0.69
CA ALA A 36 3.12 -0.07 -1.91
C ALA A 36 3.17 1.46 -1.94
N PRO A 37 3.24 2.07 -3.12
CA PRO A 37 3.14 3.51 -3.29
C PRO A 37 1.74 4.03 -2.92
N LYS A 38 1.65 5.33 -2.57
CA LYS A 38 0.43 5.97 -2.03
C LYS A 38 -0.80 5.88 -2.95
N HIS A 39 -0.61 5.66 -4.25
CA HIS A 39 -1.70 5.53 -5.21
C HIS A 39 -2.36 4.13 -5.17
N VAL A 40 -1.71 3.12 -4.58
CA VAL A 40 -2.26 1.77 -4.44
C VAL A 40 -2.94 1.64 -3.07
N SER A 41 -4.25 1.48 -3.08
CA SER A 41 -5.02 1.15 -1.87
C SER A 41 -4.77 -0.29 -1.45
N ILE A 42 -4.09 -0.49 -0.32
CA ILE A 42 -3.95 -1.82 0.30
C ILE A 42 -5.16 -2.04 1.20
N GLN A 43 -6.03 -2.98 0.83
CA GLN A 43 -7.17 -3.38 1.65
C GLN A 43 -6.98 -4.80 2.15
N THR A 44 -7.02 -4.98 3.47
CA THR A 44 -7.18 -6.32 4.05
C THR A 44 -8.67 -6.63 4.02
N ARG A 45 -9.09 -7.64 3.24
CA ARG A 45 -10.44 -8.22 3.34
C ARG A 45 -10.57 -9.00 4.66
N LEU A 46 -10.40 -8.33 5.79
CA LEU A 46 -10.96 -8.79 7.06
C LEU A 46 -12.43 -8.38 7.03
N LYS A 47 -13.29 -9.29 7.45
CA LYS A 47 -14.75 -9.15 7.46
C LYS A 47 -15.21 -8.07 8.46
N SER A 48 -14.91 -6.78 8.25
CA SER A 48 -15.64 -5.64 8.84
C SER A 48 -15.10 -4.30 8.32
N LEU A 49 -16.04 -3.49 7.82
CA LEU A 49 -16.00 -2.06 7.50
C LEU A 49 -15.31 -1.65 6.19
N PRO A 50 -16.10 -1.44 5.12
CA PRO A 50 -15.72 -0.56 4.01
C PRO A 50 -16.09 0.88 4.39
N ALA A 51 -15.12 1.79 4.51
CA ALA A 51 -15.38 3.23 4.39
C ALA A 51 -14.08 4.04 4.33
N ALA A 52 -14.04 4.94 3.35
CA ALA A 52 -13.48 6.28 3.46
C ALA A 52 -11.95 6.44 3.55
N HIS A 53 -11.29 6.31 2.40
CA HIS A 53 -10.36 7.36 1.94
C HIS A 53 -10.75 7.67 0.49
N ALA A 54 -11.85 8.38 0.28
CA ALA A 54 -11.87 9.85 0.30
C ALA A 54 -10.80 10.41 -0.65
N SER A 55 -11.14 10.36 -1.93
CA SER A 55 -10.83 11.40 -2.91
C SER A 55 -11.07 12.79 -2.31
N ALA A 56 -10.03 13.39 -1.74
CA ALA A 56 -10.01 14.81 -1.40
C ALA A 56 -8.54 15.22 -1.25
N PHE A 57 -7.97 15.73 -2.33
CA PHE A 57 -7.05 16.86 -2.43
C PHE A 57 -6.56 16.90 -3.89
N ALA A 58 -7.54 17.06 -4.79
CA ALA A 58 -7.34 17.90 -5.96
C ALA A 58 -7.35 19.34 -5.42
N ASP A 59 -6.22 20.02 -5.53
CA ASP A 59 -6.13 21.30 -6.23
C ASP A 59 -4.67 21.75 -6.16
N LEU A 60 -4.06 21.86 -7.35
CA LEU A 60 -2.89 22.70 -7.56
C LEU A 60 -3.26 24.12 -7.13
N GLU A 61 -2.37 24.80 -6.41
CA GLU A 61 -2.01 26.20 -6.70
C GLU A 61 -0.69 26.56 -5.97
N LEU A 62 0.44 26.48 -6.68
CA LEU A 62 1.53 27.45 -6.54
C LEU A 62 1.47 28.27 -7.84
N PRO A 63 1.49 29.61 -7.80
CA PRO A 63 2.64 30.36 -7.28
C PRO A 63 2.31 31.67 -6.53
N GLU A 64 3.24 32.11 -5.67
CA GLU A 64 3.37 33.53 -5.28
C GLU A 64 3.69 34.39 -6.53
N PRO A 65 3.37 35.72 -6.65
CA PRO A 65 3.94 36.76 -5.77
C PRO A 65 3.15 38.10 -5.62
N VAL A 66 3.78 39.03 -4.88
CA VAL A 66 3.69 40.50 -4.93
C VAL A 66 2.69 41.22 -4.01
N GLY A 67 3.23 41.75 -2.90
CA GLY A 67 3.40 43.20 -2.78
C GLY A 67 2.37 44.00 -1.95
N LYS A 68 2.90 44.60 -0.89
CA LYS A 68 2.55 45.91 -0.28
C LYS A 68 1.08 46.23 -0.04
N VAL A 69 0.73 46.39 1.24
CA VAL A 69 0.23 47.68 1.80
C VAL A 69 0.74 47.81 3.22
#